data_AF-A0A2G5TLG6-F1
#
_entry.id   AF-A0A2G5TLG6-F1
#
_cell.length_a   1.000
_cell.length_b   1.000
_cell.length_c   1.000
_cell.angle_alpha   90.00
_cell.angle_beta   90.00
_cell.angle_gamma   90.00
#
_symmetry.space_group_name_H-M   'P 1'
#
loop_
_entity.id
_entity.type
_entity.pdbx_description
1 polymer ?
#
loop_
_entity_poly.entity_id
_entity_poly.type
_entity_poly.pdbx_seq_one_letter_code
_entity_poly.pdbx_strand_id
1 'polypeptide(L)'
;MQSQPAKKSNGEWYPCPEGAPPPPGVTTTTTPGPQLDHYGCPKGYICMMGPFFGLCCEENLTIRYQDAFDTKCKNNKPKHQILNSGSCSDLLGKSCSDNFCPKTHTCEYNEFVAYCCPK
;
A
#
# COMPACT_ATOMS: atom_id res chain seq x y z
N MET A 1 -8.31 5.14 8.07
CA MET A 1 -7.77 6.22 7.22
C MET A 1 -7.61 5.64 5.82
N GLN A 2 -8.24 6.20 4.80
CA GLN A 2 -8.09 5.72 3.42
C GLN A 2 -6.96 6.54 2.78
N SER A 3 -5.87 5.89 2.36
CA SER A 3 -4.83 6.53 1.58
C SER A 3 -5.47 7.09 0.30
N GLN A 4 -5.34 8.39 0.08
CA GLN A 4 -5.78 9.01 -1.17
C GLN A 4 -4.58 9.11 -2.09
N PRO A 5 -4.68 8.63 -3.35
CA PRO A 5 -3.61 8.81 -4.32
C PRO A 5 -3.33 10.30 -4.55
N ALA A 6 -2.10 10.64 -4.93
CA ALA A 6 -1.76 12.00 -5.30
C ALA A 6 -2.66 12.46 -6.46
N LYS A 7 -3.19 13.68 -6.36
CA LYS A 7 -4.03 14.29 -7.39
C LYS A 7 -3.32 15.47 -8.06
N LYS A 8 -3.40 15.53 -9.37
CA LYS A 8 -3.08 16.69 -10.20
C LYS A 8 -4.03 17.84 -9.85
N SER A 9 -3.67 19.07 -10.21
CA SER A 9 -4.50 20.26 -9.96
C SER A 9 -5.88 20.21 -10.65
N ASN A 10 -6.02 19.40 -11.69
CA ASN A 10 -7.27 19.13 -12.40
C ASN A 10 -8.12 18.01 -11.76
N GLY A 11 -7.67 17.43 -10.63
CA GLY A 11 -8.37 16.37 -9.92
C GLY A 11 -8.09 14.95 -10.42
N GLU A 12 -7.31 14.77 -11.49
CA GLU A 12 -6.87 13.45 -11.95
C GLU A 12 -5.81 12.85 -11.03
N TRP A 13 -5.72 11.52 -10.97
CA TRP A 13 -4.68 10.83 -10.24
C TRP A 13 -3.31 11.01 -10.93
N TYR A 14 -2.22 11.04 -10.17
CA TYR A 14 -0.86 10.93 -10.72
C TYR A 14 -0.53 9.45 -11.00
N PRO A 15 -0.51 9.02 -12.28
CA PRO A 15 -0.08 7.68 -12.64
C PRO A 15 1.45 7.56 -12.59
N CYS A 16 1.95 6.36 -12.35
CA CYS A 16 3.37 6.04 -12.46
C CYS A 16 3.57 4.66 -13.13
N PRO A 17 4.62 4.44 -13.92
CA PRO A 17 5.54 5.46 -14.43
C PRO A 17 4.90 6.23 -15.61
N GLU A 18 5.00 7.56 -15.64
CA GLU A 18 4.80 8.31 -16.88
C GLU A 18 6.02 8.10 -17.79
N GLY A 19 5.98 7.05 -18.62
CA GLY A 19 6.80 6.91 -19.83
C GLY A 19 8.31 6.70 -19.63
N ALA A 20 8.94 6.17 -20.67
CA ALA A 20 10.38 6.10 -20.81
C ALA A 20 11.05 7.47 -20.55
N PRO A 21 12.36 7.51 -20.22
CA PRO A 21 13.11 8.77 -20.17
C PRO A 21 12.79 9.60 -21.42
N PRO A 22 12.49 10.91 -21.29
CA PRO A 22 12.21 11.73 -22.44
C PRO A 22 13.41 11.67 -23.40
N PRO A 23 13.19 11.60 -24.72
CA PRO A 23 14.29 11.66 -25.67
C PRO A 23 15.11 12.94 -25.43
N PRO A 24 16.44 12.91 -25.64
CA PRO A 24 17.30 14.05 -25.38
C PRO A 24 16.78 15.28 -26.12
N GLY A 25 16.37 16.32 -25.38
CA GLY A 25 15.94 17.60 -25.95
C GLY A 25 14.48 18.03 -25.70
N VAL A 26 13.68 17.29 -24.92
CA VAL A 26 12.32 17.74 -24.55
C VAL A 26 12.33 18.37 -23.15
N THR A 27 12.33 19.70 -23.09
CA THR A 27 12.01 20.46 -21.87
C THR A 27 10.49 20.53 -21.72
N THR A 28 9.95 19.85 -20.70
CA THR A 28 8.55 20.01 -20.28
C THR A 28 8.30 21.46 -19.90
N THR A 29 7.67 22.20 -20.82
CA THR A 29 7.44 23.64 -20.67
C THR A 29 6.03 23.87 -20.14
N THR A 30 5.95 24.67 -19.07
CA THR A 30 4.79 25.49 -18.64
C THR A 30 3.81 24.88 -17.65
N THR A 31 4.18 24.85 -16.37
CA THR A 31 3.39 25.21 -15.17
C THR A 31 4.36 25.03 -13.98
N PRO A 32 4.32 25.78 -12.85
CA PRO A 32 5.09 25.46 -11.65
C PRO A 32 4.52 24.17 -11.05
N GLY A 33 4.83 23.04 -11.69
CA GLY A 33 4.48 21.72 -11.22
C GLY A 33 5.39 21.33 -10.06
N PRO A 34 4.89 20.58 -9.07
CA PRO A 34 5.72 20.07 -7.99
C PRO A 34 6.91 19.29 -8.56
N GLN A 35 8.09 19.46 -7.98
CA GLN A 35 9.28 18.68 -8.37
C GLN A 35 8.97 17.19 -8.22
N LEU A 36 8.99 16.48 -9.34
CA LEU A 36 8.73 15.04 -9.43
C LEU A 36 10.04 14.27 -9.20
N ASP A 37 9.95 13.11 -8.56
CA ASP A 37 11.05 12.18 -8.36
C ASP A 37 11.37 11.41 -9.66
N HIS A 38 12.38 10.53 -9.60
CA HIS A 38 12.78 9.69 -10.73
C HIS A 38 11.65 8.80 -11.28
N TYR A 39 10.60 8.55 -10.50
CA TYR A 39 9.46 7.71 -10.85
C TYR A 39 8.23 8.49 -11.30
N GLY A 40 8.32 9.83 -11.35
CA GLY A 40 7.22 10.72 -11.76
C GLY A 40 6.25 11.07 -10.63
N CYS A 41 6.58 10.76 -9.38
CA CYS A 41 5.76 11.09 -8.21
C CYS A 41 6.26 12.36 -7.49
N PRO A 42 5.35 13.18 -6.93
CA PRO A 42 5.76 14.34 -6.14
C PRO A 42 6.51 13.90 -4.86
N LYS A 43 7.42 14.76 -4.37
CA LYS A 43 8.19 14.48 -3.15
C LYS A 43 7.28 14.07 -1.97
N GLY A 44 7.62 12.95 -1.33
CA GLY A 44 6.81 12.35 -0.24
C GLY A 44 5.75 11.35 -0.72
N TYR A 45 5.74 11.03 -2.01
CA TYR A 45 4.92 9.97 -2.59
C TYR A 45 5.81 8.93 -3.26
N ILE A 46 5.43 7.66 -3.15
CA ILE A 46 6.08 6.51 -3.77
C ILE A 46 5.17 5.92 -4.84
N CYS A 47 5.76 5.44 -5.92
CA CYS A 47 5.04 4.75 -6.98
C CYS A 47 4.63 3.34 -6.53
N MET A 48 3.33 3.11 -6.37
CA MET A 48 2.75 1.81 -6.07
C MET A 48 2.19 1.19 -7.34
N MET A 49 2.83 0.14 -7.83
CA MET A 49 2.38 -0.61 -9.00
C MET A 49 1.23 -1.55 -8.62
N GLY A 50 0.03 -1.24 -9.13
CA GLY A 50 -1.09 -2.17 -9.14
C GLY A 50 -1.02 -3.14 -10.32
N PRO A 51 -1.97 -4.08 -10.44
CA PRO A 51 -2.00 -5.07 -11.51
C PRO A 51 -2.12 -4.50 -12.93
N PHE A 52 -2.61 -3.26 -13.09
CA PHE A 52 -2.83 -2.63 -14.40
C PHE A 52 -2.29 -1.20 -14.53
N PHE A 53 -2.09 -0.50 -13.42
CA PHE A 53 -1.64 0.88 -13.39
C PHE A 53 -0.83 1.11 -12.12
N GLY A 54 0.18 1.97 -12.16
CA GLY A 54 0.82 2.47 -10.96
C GLY A 54 0.23 3.81 -10.55
N LEU A 55 0.13 4.05 -9.25
CA LEU A 55 -0.30 5.32 -8.68
C LEU A 55 0.73 5.84 -7.69
N CYS A 56 0.87 7.15 -7.64
CA CYS A 56 1.63 7.81 -6.59
C CYS A 56 0.84 7.80 -5.28
N CYS A 57 1.31 7.03 -4.30
CA CYS A 57 0.74 6.92 -2.96
C CYS A 57 1.66 7.61 -1.94
N GLU A 58 1.10 8.15 -0.86
CA GLU A 58 1.91 8.80 0.18
C GLU A 58 2.92 7.79 0.76
N GLU A 59 4.20 8.16 0.78
CA GLU A 59 5.31 7.29 1.17
C GLU A 59 5.15 6.85 2.64
N ASN A 60 4.85 7.79 3.54
CA ASN A 60 4.69 7.52 4.97
C ASN A 60 3.56 6.52 5.24
N LEU A 61 2.41 6.69 4.58
CA LEU A 61 1.29 5.75 4.71
C LEU A 61 1.62 4.38 4.11
N THR A 62 2.34 4.36 2.98
CA THR A 62 2.75 3.11 2.33
C THR A 62 3.67 2.29 3.23
N ILE A 63 4.67 2.94 3.84
CA ILE A 63 5.59 2.30 4.78
C ILE A 63 4.84 1.78 6.00
N ARG A 64 3.99 2.60 6.63
CA ARG A 64 3.19 2.16 7.80
C ARG A 64 2.24 1.02 7.47
N TYR A 65 1.65 1.02 6.27
CA TYR A 65 0.79 -0.07 5.83
C TYR A 65 1.59 -1.36 5.62
N GLN A 66 2.77 -1.29 5.01
CA GLN A 66 3.67 -2.44 4.86
C GLN A 66 4.13 -2.97 6.21
N ASP A 67 4.52 -2.10 7.14
CA ASP A 67 4.93 -2.48 8.50
C ASP A 67 3.78 -3.15 9.26
N ALA A 68 2.57 -2.59 9.16
CA ALA A 68 1.37 -3.21 9.72
C ALA A 68 1.07 -4.57 9.07
N PHE A 69 1.31 -4.71 7.77
CA PHE A 69 1.14 -5.95 7.05
C PHE A 69 2.22 -7.00 7.37
N ASP A 70 3.44 -6.62 7.74
CA ASP A 70 4.52 -7.54 8.14
C ASP A 70 4.58 -7.79 9.66
N THR A 71 3.80 -7.03 10.44
CA THR A 71 3.77 -7.14 11.91
C THR A 71 3.48 -8.58 12.36
N LYS A 72 4.32 -9.09 13.27
CA LYS A 72 4.16 -10.39 13.93
C LYS A 72 3.18 -10.30 15.10
N CYS A 73 2.62 -11.44 15.49
CA CYS A 73 1.80 -11.52 16.70
C CYS A 73 2.63 -11.20 17.95
N LYS A 74 1.97 -10.70 19.02
CA LYS A 74 2.62 -10.42 20.31
C LYS A 74 3.40 -11.60 20.89
N ASN A 75 2.98 -12.81 20.56
CA ASN A 75 3.62 -14.07 20.96
C ASN A 75 4.87 -14.43 20.12
N ASN A 76 5.37 -13.54 19.26
CA ASN A 76 6.41 -13.78 18.25
C ASN A 76 6.09 -14.92 17.26
N LYS A 77 4.83 -15.39 17.24
CA LYS A 77 4.33 -16.40 16.32
C LYS A 77 3.89 -15.75 15.00
N PRO A 78 3.98 -16.46 13.86
CA PRO A 78 3.42 -15.97 12.61
C PRO A 78 1.90 -15.86 12.70
N LYS A 79 1.34 -14.98 11.86
CA LYS A 79 -0.10 -14.81 11.71
C LYS A 79 -0.72 -16.09 11.17
N HIS A 80 -2.01 -16.29 11.45
CA HIS A 80 -2.75 -17.41 10.90
C HIS A 80 -2.75 -17.33 9.37
N GLN A 81 -2.29 -18.38 8.70
CA GLN A 81 -2.30 -18.50 7.26
C GLN A 81 -3.39 -19.48 6.83
N ILE A 82 -4.12 -19.10 5.79
CA ILE A 82 -5.06 -19.98 5.11
C ILE A 82 -4.45 -20.45 3.80
N LEU A 83 -4.64 -21.73 3.49
CA LEU A 83 -4.29 -22.28 2.19
C LEU A 83 -5.43 -21.94 1.22
N ASN A 84 -5.16 -21.10 0.24
CA ASN A 84 -6.13 -20.78 -0.81
C ASN A 84 -5.54 -21.16 -2.17
N SER A 85 -6.15 -22.14 -2.84
CA SER A 85 -5.75 -22.56 -4.20
C SER A 85 -4.26 -22.86 -4.38
N GLY A 86 -3.62 -23.47 -3.37
CA GLY A 86 -2.22 -23.88 -3.41
C GLY A 86 -1.21 -22.84 -2.92
N SER A 87 -1.63 -21.62 -2.57
CA SER A 87 -0.78 -20.62 -1.91
C SER A 87 -1.23 -20.37 -0.47
N CYS A 88 -0.27 -20.34 0.45
CA CYS A 88 -0.51 -19.87 1.82
C CYS A 88 -0.61 -18.35 1.80
N SER A 89 -1.73 -17.81 2.26
CA SER A 89 -1.94 -16.37 2.42
C SER A 89 -2.30 -16.07 3.87
N ASP A 90 -1.78 -14.96 4.41
CA ASP A 90 -2.16 -14.50 5.74
C ASP A 90 -3.67 -14.20 5.78
N LEU A 91 -4.36 -14.73 6.79
CA LEU A 91 -5.77 -14.46 7.00
C LEU A 91 -5.91 -13.07 7.64
N LEU A 92 -6.32 -12.11 6.84
CA LEU A 92 -6.49 -10.71 7.22
C LEU A 92 -7.95 -10.28 7.09
N GLY A 93 -8.42 -9.50 8.05
CA GLY A 93 -9.73 -8.86 8.05
C GLY A 93 -9.60 -7.34 8.13
N LYS A 94 -10.69 -6.62 7.88
CA LYS A 94 -10.73 -5.16 8.08
C LYS A 94 -10.84 -4.82 9.56
N SER A 95 -11.61 -5.61 10.32
CA SER A 95 -11.77 -5.41 11.75
C SER A 95 -11.98 -6.75 12.49
N CYS A 96 -11.69 -6.77 13.79
CA CYS A 96 -11.99 -7.94 14.61
C CYS A 96 -13.50 -8.19 14.79
N SER A 97 -14.34 -7.21 14.46
CA SER A 97 -15.79 -7.34 14.45
C SER A 97 -16.30 -8.28 13.35
N ASP A 98 -15.47 -8.56 12.34
CA ASP A 98 -15.82 -9.45 11.23
C ASP A 98 -15.81 -10.95 11.64
N ASN A 99 -15.40 -11.29 12.88
CA ASN A 99 -15.41 -12.65 13.46
C ASN A 99 -14.78 -13.74 12.57
N PHE A 100 -13.78 -13.37 11.77
CA PHE A 100 -13.12 -14.27 10.83
C PHE A 100 -12.06 -15.18 11.48
N CYS A 101 -11.66 -14.89 12.72
CA CYS A 101 -10.66 -15.70 13.42
C CYS A 101 -11.25 -17.01 13.99
N PRO A 102 -10.55 -18.14 13.82
CA PRO A 102 -10.96 -19.41 14.42
C PRO A 102 -10.86 -19.35 15.95
N LYS A 103 -11.64 -20.18 16.66
CA LYS A 103 -11.73 -20.19 18.14
C LYS A 103 -10.38 -20.39 18.86
N THR A 104 -9.43 -21.04 18.21
CA THR A 104 -8.07 -21.29 18.72
C THR A 104 -7.15 -20.08 18.62
N HIS A 105 -7.57 -19.03 17.91
CA HIS A 105 -6.81 -17.81 17.69
C HIS A 105 -7.49 -16.62 18.39
N THR A 106 -6.72 -15.58 18.65
CA THR A 106 -7.17 -14.28 19.16
C THR A 106 -7.05 -13.28 18.02
N CYS A 107 -8.07 -12.46 17.83
CA CYS A 107 -7.99 -11.38 16.85
C CYS A 107 -7.19 -10.22 17.44
N GLU A 108 -6.16 -9.80 16.72
CA GLU A 108 -5.42 -8.57 16.99
C GLU A 108 -5.70 -7.58 15.85
N TYR A 109 -5.83 -6.31 16.20
CA TYR A 109 -6.02 -5.23 15.24
C TYR A 109 -4.85 -4.26 15.38
N ASN A 110 -4.19 -3.98 14.26
CA ASN A 110 -3.21 -2.90 14.17
C ASN A 110 -3.84 -1.66 13.53
N GLU A 111 -3.01 -0.69 13.13
CA GLU A 111 -3.48 0.59 12.56
C GLU A 111 -4.30 0.42 11.25
N PHE A 112 -4.14 -0.68 10.51
CA PHE A 112 -4.74 -0.85 9.17
C PHE A 112 -5.55 -2.14 8.98
N VAL A 113 -5.14 -3.24 9.60
CA VAL A 113 -5.70 -4.57 9.37
C VAL A 113 -5.90 -5.33 10.68
N ALA A 114 -6.92 -6.17 10.70
CA ALA A 114 -7.10 -7.20 11.70
C ALA A 114 -6.43 -8.49 11.24
N TYR A 115 -5.79 -9.21 12.15
CA TYR A 115 -5.14 -10.49 11.88
C TYR A 115 -5.37 -11.46 13.04
N CYS A 116 -5.33 -12.75 12.72
CA CYS A 116 -5.55 -13.80 13.72
C CYS A 116 -4.23 -14.32 14.25
N CYS A 117 -4.07 -14.27 15.57
CA CYS A 117 -2.89 -14.76 16.26
C CYS A 117 -3.17 -16.04 17.03
N PRO A 118 -2.30 -17.06 16.94
CA PRO A 118 -2.42 -18.24 17.78
C PRO A 118 -2.28 -17.85 19.25
N LYS A 119 -3.18 -18.38 20.09
CA LYS A 119 -3.09 -18.25 21.55
C LYS A 119 -1.77 -18.79 22.11
#